data_AF-A0A833QJW4-F1
#
_entry.id   AF-A0A833QJW4-F1
#
_cell.length_a   1.000
_cell.length_b   1.000
_cell.length_c   1.000
_cell.angle_alpha   90.00
_cell.angle_beta   90.00
_cell.angle_gamma   90.00
#
_symmetry.space_group_name_H-M   'P 1'
#
loop_
_entity.id
_entity.type
_entity.pdbx_description
1 polymer ?
#
loop_
_entity_poly.entity_id
_entity_poly.type
_entity_poly.pdbx_seq_one_letter_code
_entity_poly.pdbx_strand_id
1 'polypeptide(L)'
;MEGSNLVDVLLNVQENDEEIGVSLSRNNIKAIILDMFLAGTDTVSTALDWTMTELMKNPKEMKNVQDEIRSVIGTHGRLTEETIEKMTHLNAAIKETFRLHPPAPLLVFQKYKLTN
;
A
#
# COMPACT_ATOMS: atom_id res chain seq x y z
N MET A 1 1.62 -12.08 23.46
CA MET A 1 1.69 -11.60 22.06
C MET A 1 1.80 -10.09 22.13
N GLU A 2 2.99 -9.56 22.41
CA GLU A 2 3.25 -8.12 22.47
C GLU A 2 4.17 -7.76 21.30
N GLY A 3 3.58 -7.01 20.36
CA GLY A 3 4.18 -6.01 19.46
C GLY A 3 5.59 -6.20 18.93
N SER A 4 5.89 -7.29 18.21
CA SER A 4 7.02 -7.27 17.28
C SER A 4 6.67 -6.36 16.10
N ASN A 5 7.44 -5.28 15.91
CA ASN A 5 7.31 -4.38 14.76
C ASN A 5 8.46 -4.62 13.76
N LEU A 6 8.41 -3.96 12.60
CA LEU A 6 9.42 -4.16 11.55
C LEU A 6 10.85 -3.88 12.04
N VAL A 7 11.05 -2.88 12.89
CA VAL A 7 12.37 -2.55 13.42
C VAL A 7 12.87 -3.69 14.30
N ASP A 8 12.01 -4.26 15.14
CA ASP A 8 12.37 -5.41 15.98
C ASP A 8 12.76 -6.62 15.13
N VAL A 9 12.03 -6.87 14.03
CA VAL A 9 12.35 -7.95 13.08
C VAL A 9 13.71 -7.69 12.42
N LEU A 10 13.97 -6.48 11.94
CA LEU A 10 15.24 -6.15 11.28
C LEU A 10 16.44 -6.23 12.24
N LEU A 11 16.25 -5.84 13.50
CA LEU A 11 17.29 -5.97 14.54
C LEU A 11 17.53 -7.44 14.90
N ASN A 12 16.47 -8.24 15.03
CA ASN A 12 16.59 -9.68 15.26
C ASN A 12 17.30 -10.38 14.10
N VAL A 13 17.06 -9.96 12.85
CA VAL A 13 17.80 -10.49 11.69
C VAL A 13 19.29 -10.17 11.82
N GLN A 14 19.65 -8.92 12.15
CA GLN A 14 21.05 -8.50 12.35
C GLN A 14 21.75 -9.29 13.46
N GLU A 15 21.04 -9.62 14.54
CA GLU A 15 21.61 -10.35 15.69
C GLU A 15 21.83 -11.84 15.38
N ASN A 16 21.08 -12.41 14.43
CA ASN A 16 21.14 -13.82 14.05
C ASN A 16 21.69 -14.03 12.62
N ASP A 17 22.56 -13.13 12.16
CA ASP A 17 23.15 -13.09 10.80
C ASP A 17 23.71 -14.46 10.34
N GLU A 18 24.34 -15.23 11.25
CA GLU A 18 24.95 -16.55 10.94
C GLU A 18 23.91 -17.65 10.66
N GLU A 19 22.74 -17.60 11.31
CA GLU A 19 21.66 -18.57 11.14
C GLU A 19 20.81 -18.25 9.90
N ILE A 20 20.65 -16.95 9.59
CA ILE A 20 19.78 -16.45 8.52
C ILE A 20 20.52 -16.35 7.18
N GLY A 21 21.85 -16.31 7.20
CA GLY A 21 22.68 -16.26 5.98
C GLY A 21 22.63 -14.92 5.24
N VAL A 22 22.13 -13.87 5.90
CA VAL A 22 22.06 -12.50 5.40
C VAL A 22 22.75 -11.61 6.42
N SER A 23 23.72 -10.80 6.00
CA SER A 23 24.31 -9.79 6.89
C SER A 23 23.71 -8.42 6.64
N LEU A 24 22.96 -7.90 7.61
CA LEU A 24 22.37 -6.57 7.56
C LEU A 24 23.21 -5.58 8.34
N SER A 25 23.85 -4.62 7.68
CA SER A 25 24.47 -3.50 8.42
C SER A 25 23.40 -2.56 8.97
N ARG A 26 23.74 -1.79 10.02
CA ARG A 26 22.88 -0.69 10.51
C ARG A 26 22.50 0.31 9.40
N ASN A 27 23.35 0.49 8.38
CA ASN A 27 23.03 1.34 7.24
C ASN A 27 21.95 0.72 6.35
N ASN A 28 21.95 -0.60 6.17
CA ASN A 28 20.89 -1.30 5.45
C ASN A 28 19.56 -1.18 6.20
N ILE A 29 19.55 -1.40 7.52
CA ILE A 29 18.34 -1.25 8.35
C ILE A 29 17.76 0.16 8.22
N LYS A 30 18.59 1.20 8.37
CA LYS A 30 18.17 2.59 8.18
C LYS A 30 17.61 2.84 6.78
N ALA A 31 18.26 2.31 5.74
CA ALA A 31 17.82 2.47 4.36
C ALA A 31 16.46 1.79 4.11
N ILE A 32 16.25 0.57 4.62
CA ILE A 32 14.98 -0.16 4.50
C ILE A 32 13.85 0.60 5.20
N ILE A 33 14.09 1.09 6.42
CA ILE A 33 13.09 1.88 7.16
C ILE A 33 12.76 3.16 6.39
N LEU A 34 13.77 3.88 5.90
CA LEU A 34 13.56 5.09 5.11
C LEU A 34 12.76 4.81 3.82
N ASP A 35 13.12 3.76 3.10
CA ASP A 35 12.44 3.35 1.86
C ASP A 35 10.97 3.02 2.11
N MET A 36 10.66 2.28 3.19
CA MET A 36 9.29 1.98 3.59
C MET A 36 8.47 3.25 3.86
N PHE A 37 9.05 4.24 4.56
CA PHE A 37 8.33 5.49 4.85
C PHE A 37 8.11 6.34 3.60
N LEU A 38 9.12 6.49 2.74
CA LEU A 38 9.01 7.25 1.51
C LEU A 38 8.01 6.60 0.56
N ALA A 39 8.18 5.31 0.27
CA ALA A 39 7.30 4.56 -0.62
C ALA A 39 5.87 4.48 -0.05
N GLY A 40 5.71 4.26 1.26
CA GLY A 40 4.40 4.12 1.89
C GLY A 40 3.62 5.42 2.02
N THR A 41 4.29 6.57 2.22
CA THR A 41 3.60 7.85 2.47
C THR A 41 3.21 8.54 1.16
N ASP A 42 4.18 8.77 0.27
CA ASP A 42 3.95 9.57 -0.94
C ASP A 42 3.03 8.85 -1.92
N THR A 43 3.17 7.53 -2.07
CA THR A 43 2.34 6.76 -3.01
C THR A 43 0.89 6.63 -2.53
N VAL A 44 0.67 6.39 -1.23
CA VAL A 44 -0.67 6.23 -0.66
C VAL A 44 -1.40 7.56 -0.57
N SER A 45 -0.74 8.65 -0.19
CA SER A 45 -1.35 9.99 -0.20
C SER A 45 -1.78 10.38 -1.62
N THR A 46 -0.91 10.21 -2.61
CA THR A 46 -1.23 10.45 -4.03
C THR A 46 -2.42 9.60 -4.50
N ALA A 47 -2.45 8.32 -4.13
CA ALA A 47 -3.56 7.42 -4.45
C ALA A 47 -4.90 7.92 -3.86
N LEU A 48 -4.90 8.34 -2.59
CA LEU A 48 -6.09 8.86 -1.92
C LEU A 48 -6.57 10.17 -2.53
N ASP A 49 -5.64 11.11 -2.78
CA ASP A 49 -5.95 12.41 -3.37
C ASP A 49 -6.62 12.27 -4.73
N TRP A 50 -6.07 11.43 -5.62
CA TRP A 50 -6.67 11.19 -6.93
C TRP A 50 -7.99 10.44 -6.85
N THR A 51 -8.09 9.42 -5.97
CA THR A 51 -9.32 8.63 -5.84
C THR A 51 -10.46 9.54 -5.37
N MET A 52 -10.21 10.36 -4.36
CA MET A 52 -11.21 11.31 -3.86
C MET A 52 -11.54 12.38 -4.92
N THR A 53 -10.54 12.89 -5.62
CA THR A 53 -10.73 13.88 -6.70
C THR A 53 -11.62 13.33 -7.82
N GLU A 54 -11.36 12.11 -8.31
CA GLU A 54 -12.14 11.51 -9.39
C GLU A 54 -13.56 11.13 -8.94
N LEU A 55 -13.75 10.67 -7.70
CA LEU A 55 -15.08 10.47 -7.14
C LEU A 55 -15.85 11.79 -7.00
N MET A 56 -15.21 12.86 -6.54
CA MET A 56 -15.85 14.18 -6.39
C MET A 56 -16.26 14.78 -7.74
N LYS A 57 -15.48 14.55 -8.79
CA LYS A 57 -15.84 14.91 -10.17
C LYS A 57 -16.99 14.08 -10.73
N ASN A 58 -17.25 12.89 -10.20
CA ASN A 58 -18.29 11.96 -10.65
C ASN A 58 -19.31 11.65 -9.52
N PRO A 59 -20.18 12.61 -9.15
CA PRO A 59 -21.07 12.46 -7.98
C PRO A 59 -21.98 11.22 -8.00
N LYS A 60 -22.37 10.76 -9.20
CA LYS A 60 -23.15 9.53 -9.36
C LYS A 60 -22.38 8.29 -8.87
N GLU A 61 -21.11 8.17 -9.28
CA GLU A 61 -20.28 7.04 -8.87
C GLU A 61 -19.86 7.15 -7.41
N MET A 62 -19.61 8.37 -6.91
CA MET A 62 -19.42 8.60 -5.47
C MET A 62 -20.63 8.11 -4.66
N LYS A 63 -21.85 8.38 -5.12
CA LYS A 63 -23.06 7.90 -4.45
C LYS A 63 -23.13 6.36 -4.47
N ASN A 64 -22.86 5.72 -5.61
CA ASN A 64 -22.84 4.25 -5.71
C ASN A 64 -21.85 3.62 -4.71
N VAL A 65 -20.64 4.16 -4.62
CA VAL A 65 -19.60 3.70 -3.68
C VAL A 65 -20.05 3.88 -2.22
N GLN A 66 -20.62 5.03 -1.87
CA GLN A 66 -21.13 5.26 -0.52
C GLN A 66 -22.28 4.33 -0.16
N ASP A 67 -23.19 4.07 -1.10
CA ASP A 67 -24.33 3.17 -0.91
C ASP A 67 -23.85 1.71 -0.78
N GLU A 68 -22.85 1.29 -1.56
CA GLU A 68 -22.19 -0.01 -1.41
C GLU A 68 -21.57 -0.15 -0.01
N ILE A 69 -20.77 0.83 0.44
CA ILE A 69 -20.13 0.81 1.75
C ILE A 69 -21.17 0.69 2.87
N ARG A 70 -22.26 1.47 2.82
CA ARG A 70 -23.35 1.41 3.80
C ARG A 70 -24.06 0.06 3.79
N SER A 71 -24.27 -0.52 2.62
CA SER A 71 -24.89 -1.84 2.46
C SER A 71 -24.03 -2.95 3.05
N VAL A 72 -22.73 -2.94 2.76
CA VAL A 72 -21.77 -3.97 3.16
C VAL A 72 -21.44 -3.92 4.65
N ILE A 73 -21.24 -2.72 5.23
CA ILE A 73 -20.94 -2.55 6.66
C ILE A 73 -22.20 -2.74 7.52
N GLY A 74 -23.38 -2.39 6.99
CA GLY A 74 -24.66 -2.48 7.70
C GLY A 74 -24.63 -1.79 9.07
N THR A 75 -25.33 -2.37 10.05
CA THR A 75 -25.39 -1.90 11.46
C THR A 75 -24.30 -2.48 12.37
N HIS A 76 -23.51 -3.45 11.89
CA HIS A 76 -22.61 -4.26 12.74
C HIS A 76 -21.17 -3.69 12.81
N GLY A 77 -20.87 -2.63 12.06
CA GLY A 77 -19.81 -1.66 12.34
C GLY A 77 -18.36 -2.15 12.27
N ARG A 78 -18.08 -3.43 12.01
CA ARG A 78 -16.71 -3.95 11.89
C ARG A 78 -16.30 -4.09 10.44
N LEU A 79 -15.29 -3.31 10.07
CA LEU A 79 -14.53 -3.49 8.85
C LEU A 79 -13.60 -4.70 9.02
N THR A 80 -13.77 -5.73 8.20
CA THR A 80 -12.84 -6.86 8.10
C THR A 80 -12.30 -6.94 6.68
N GLU A 81 -11.20 -7.65 6.48
CA GLU A 81 -10.60 -7.87 5.15
C GLU A 81 -11.61 -8.50 4.17
N GLU A 82 -12.34 -9.53 4.60
CA GLU A 82 -13.43 -10.16 3.83
C GLU A 82 -14.55 -9.17 3.45
N THR A 83 -14.77 -8.15 4.28
CA THR A 83 -15.79 -7.12 4.03
C THR A 83 -15.30 -6.13 2.97
N ILE A 84 -14.01 -5.80 2.97
CA ILE A 84 -13.37 -4.95 1.95
C ILE A 84 -13.36 -5.65 0.58
N GLU A 85 -13.11 -6.97 0.54
CA GLU A 85 -13.16 -7.75 -0.70
C GLU A 85 -14.54 -7.68 -1.39
N LYS A 86 -15.62 -7.54 -0.62
CA LYS A 86 -16.99 -7.43 -1.15
C LYS A 86 -17.32 -6.05 -1.73
N MET A 87 -16.51 -5.02 -1.46
CA MET A 87 -16.73 -3.65 -1.95
C MET A 87 -16.24 -3.52 -3.40
N THR A 88 -17.02 -4.05 -4.34
CA THR A 88 -16.65 -4.15 -5.76
C THR A 88 -16.56 -2.77 -6.42
N HIS A 89 -17.49 -1.86 -6.14
CA HIS A 89 -17.47 -0.50 -6.67
C HIS A 89 -16.31 0.32 -6.12
N LEU A 90 -16.03 0.22 -4.81
CA LEU A 90 -14.86 0.89 -4.22
C LEU A 90 -13.56 0.38 -4.87
N ASN A 91 -13.40 -0.93 -4.99
CA ASN A 91 -12.24 -1.53 -5.63
C ASN A 91 -12.11 -1.13 -7.10
N ALA A 92 -13.22 -1.03 -7.84
CA ALA A 92 -13.23 -0.54 -9.21
C ALA A 92 -12.80 0.93 -9.31
N ALA A 93 -13.28 1.79 -8.40
CA ALA A 93 -12.90 3.21 -8.35
C ALA A 93 -11.40 3.41 -8.09
N ILE A 94 -10.82 2.66 -7.16
CA ILE A 94 -9.38 2.70 -6.88
C ILE A 94 -8.58 2.23 -8.11
N LYS A 95 -8.98 1.11 -8.72
CA LYS A 95 -8.31 0.58 -9.92
C LYS A 95 -8.38 1.53 -11.12
N GLU A 96 -9.53 2.16 -11.34
CA GLU A 96 -9.69 3.14 -12.42
C GLU A 96 -8.86 4.41 -12.16
N THR A 97 -8.77 4.83 -10.88
CA THR A 97 -7.88 5.92 -10.49
C THR A 97 -6.44 5.58 -10.82
N PHE A 98 -5.96 4.37 -10.53
CA PHE A 98 -4.59 3.95 -10.88
C PHE A 98 -4.36 3.85 -12.39
N ARG A 99 -5.39 3.53 -13.18
CA ARG A 99 -5.32 3.56 -14.64
C ARG A 99 -5.12 4.97 -15.19
N LEU A 100 -5.75 5.96 -14.57
CA LEU A 100 -5.71 7.37 -14.99
C LEU A 100 -4.51 8.13 -14.41
N HIS A 101 -4.25 7.94 -13.12
CA HIS A 101 -3.30 8.70 -12.31
C HIS A 101 -2.42 7.76 -11.46
N PRO A 102 -1.53 6.97 -12.09
CA PRO A 102 -0.65 6.06 -11.35
C PRO A 102 0.33 6.86 -10.47
N PRO A 103 0.49 6.53 -9.17
CA PRO A 103 1.44 7.24 -8.29
C PRO A 103 2.91 7.18 -8.76
N ALA A 104 3.27 6.14 -9.52
CA ALA A 104 4.57 6.01 -10.16
C ALA A 104 4.40 5.78 -11.68
N PRO A 105 4.20 6.86 -12.49
CA PRO A 105 4.00 6.73 -13.93
C PRO A 105 5.22 6.18 -14.67
N LEU A 106 6.41 6.46 -14.13
CA LEU A 106 7.68 5.91 -14.60
C LEU A 106 8.23 4.98 -13.52
N LEU A 107 8.31 3.70 -13.87
CA LEU A 107 8.90 2.69 -12.98
C LEU A 107 10.42 2.85 -12.90
N VAL A 108 11.01 2.27 -11.86
CA VAL A 108 12.47 2.23 -11.69
C VAL A 108 13.11 1.55 -12.89
N PHE A 109 14.14 2.18 -13.46
CA PHE A 109 14.86 1.65 -14.59
C PHE A 109 15.48 0.29 -14.26
N GLN A 110 15.09 -0.74 -15.02
CA GLN A 110 15.77 -2.02 -14.97
C GLN A 110 17.09 -1.91 -15.74
N LYS A 111 18.20 -2.29 -15.09
CA LYS A 111 19.46 -2.50 -15.80
C LYS A 111 19.39 -3.83 -16.55
N TYR A 112 19.29 -3.77 -17.88
CA TYR A 112 19.57 -4.94 -18.70
C TYR A 112 21.06 -5.22 -18.66
N LYS A 113 21.46 -6.44 -18.26
CA LYS A 113 22.82 -6.93 -18.48
C LYS A 113 23.03 -7.01 -19.99
N LEU A 114 23.86 -6.12 -20.54
CA LEU A 114 24.52 -6.39 -21.80
C LEU A 114 25.51 -7.53 -21.52
N THR A 115 25.10 -8.75 -21.81
CA THR A 115 25.95 -9.94 -21.78
C THR A 115 26.94 -9.82 -22.95
N ASN A 116 28.23 -9.72 -22.64
CA ASN A 116 29.35 -9.95 -23.55
C ASN A 116 30.40 -10.79 -22.81
#